data_AF-A0A5R1NM15-F1
#
_entry.id   AF-A0A5R1NM15-F1
#
_cell.length_a   1.000
_cell.length_b   1.000
_cell.length_c   1.000
_cell.angle_alpha   90.00
_cell.angle_beta   90.00
_cell.angle_gamma   90.00
#
_symmetry.space_group_name_H-M   'P 1'
#
loop_
_entity.id
_entity.type
_entity.pdbx_description
1 polymer ?
#
loop_
_entity_poly.entity_id
_entity_poly.type
_entity_poly.pdbx_seq_one_letter_code
_entity_poly.pdbx_strand_id
1 'polypeptide(L)'
;MARTKLTQLLGDPKPEAVQAVVQVPVPTEPAPAPATEPEPVPTPARATRVVTKLKEPIGASDVGGGAHYLSFVRKETRLRGDQMDALAAKARQINRNKTDGGERITDNTLIRIAVDLLLARADKLAGSTEDQLRNSVSS
;
A
#
# COMPACT_ATOMS: atom_id res chain seq x y z
N MET A 1 46.13 4.75 -33.99
CA MET A 1 44.90 3.99 -34.24
C MET A 1 43.71 4.86 -33.87
N ALA A 2 42.84 5.11 -34.84
CA ALA A 2 41.93 6.25 -34.92
C ALA A 2 40.75 6.18 -33.92
N ARG A 3 40.41 7.33 -33.34
CA ARG A 3 39.20 7.56 -32.53
C ARG A 3 38.03 7.89 -33.47
N THR A 4 37.19 6.92 -33.78
CA THR A 4 35.98 7.12 -34.59
C THR A 4 34.88 7.77 -33.74
N LYS A 5 34.34 8.88 -34.23
CA LYS A 5 33.40 9.76 -33.53
C LYS A 5 32.01 9.10 -33.39
N LEU A 6 31.47 9.13 -32.17
CA LEU A 6 30.12 8.67 -31.79
C LEU A 6 28.97 9.54 -32.37
N THR A 7 29.28 10.51 -33.24
CA THR A 7 28.33 11.48 -33.82
C THR A 7 27.62 10.97 -35.07
N GLN A 8 27.66 9.67 -35.37
CA GLN A 8 26.98 9.06 -36.52
C GLN A 8 25.77 8.16 -36.18
N LEU A 9 25.38 8.04 -34.90
CA LEU A 9 24.23 7.21 -34.50
C LEU A 9 22.99 7.99 -34.03
N LEU A 10 23.12 9.30 -33.80
CA LEU A 10 21.99 10.19 -33.49
C LEU A 10 21.87 11.19 -34.64
N GLY A 11 20.98 10.91 -35.58
CA GLY A 11 20.53 11.88 -36.56
C GLY A 11 19.62 12.90 -35.87
N ASP A 12 20.10 14.13 -35.75
CA ASP A 12 19.35 15.30 -35.31
C ASP A 12 18.44 15.86 -36.45
N PRO A 13 17.43 16.70 -36.13
CA PRO A 13 16.10 16.67 -36.77
C PRO A 13 15.76 17.77 -37.78
N LYS A 14 14.67 17.52 -38.53
CA LYS A 14 13.69 18.43 -39.22
C LYS A 14 14.17 19.23 -40.46
N PRO A 15 13.30 19.55 -41.46
CA PRO A 15 12.09 20.37 -41.26
C PRO A 15 10.80 19.93 -42.01
N GLU A 16 9.69 20.45 -41.48
CA GLU A 16 8.45 20.92 -42.16
C GLU A 16 7.77 20.12 -43.29
N ALA A 17 6.51 19.76 -43.07
CA ALA A 17 5.41 20.24 -43.90
C ALA A 17 4.05 20.02 -43.20
N VAL A 18 3.35 21.14 -43.01
CA VAL A 18 1.94 21.22 -42.61
C VAL A 18 1.10 20.66 -43.76
N GLN A 19 0.14 19.76 -43.50
CA GLN A 19 -0.99 19.58 -44.42
C GLN A 19 -2.23 18.96 -43.75
N ALA A 20 -3.20 19.86 -43.55
CA ALA A 20 -4.66 19.74 -43.62
C ALA A 20 -5.34 18.38 -43.41
N VAL A 21 -6.26 18.42 -42.44
CA VAL A 21 -7.39 17.52 -42.21
C VAL A 21 -8.19 17.31 -43.50
N VAL A 22 -8.24 16.06 -43.97
CA VAL A 22 -9.27 15.58 -44.90
C VAL A 22 -10.07 14.51 -44.16
N GLN A 23 -11.34 14.80 -43.97
CA GLN A 23 -12.35 13.93 -43.37
C GLN A 23 -12.94 13.01 -44.46
N VAL A 24 -13.74 12.03 -44.02
CA VAL A 24 -14.72 11.19 -44.76
C VAL A 24 -14.24 9.77 -45.13
N PRO A 25 -15.05 8.69 -44.99
CA PRO A 25 -16.11 8.39 -44.03
C PRO A 25 -15.88 7.06 -43.26
N VAL A 26 -16.64 6.88 -42.18
CA VAL A 26 -16.75 5.64 -41.39
C VAL A 26 -17.44 4.55 -42.25
N PRO A 27 -16.86 3.35 -42.43
CA PRO A 27 -17.58 2.22 -42.98
C PRO A 27 -18.52 1.61 -41.92
N THR A 28 -19.78 1.57 -42.30
CA THR A 28 -20.93 1.05 -41.55
C THR A 28 -20.75 -0.40 -41.11
N GLU A 29 -21.08 -0.59 -39.83
CA GLU A 29 -21.51 -1.79 -39.11
C GLU A 29 -22.21 -2.87 -39.95
N PRO A 30 -21.74 -4.14 -39.92
CA PRO A 30 -22.59 -5.26 -40.30
C PRO A 30 -23.49 -5.65 -39.12
N ALA A 31 -24.79 -5.63 -39.38
CA ALA A 31 -25.87 -6.03 -38.48
C ALA A 31 -25.68 -7.44 -37.89
N PRO A 32 -26.16 -7.69 -36.65
CA PRO A 32 -26.00 -8.96 -35.97
C PRO A 32 -26.98 -10.02 -36.53
N ALA A 33 -26.44 -11.16 -36.98
CA ALA A 33 -27.20 -12.38 -37.18
C ALA A 33 -27.51 -13.06 -35.82
N PRO A 34 -28.58 -13.88 -35.72
CA PRO A 34 -29.40 -14.03 -34.54
C PRO A 34 -28.79 -14.90 -33.43
N ALA A 35 -29.33 -14.68 -32.23
CA ALA A 35 -28.98 -15.31 -30.96
C ALA A 35 -28.80 -16.84 -31.02
N THR A 36 -27.61 -17.28 -30.64
CA THR A 36 -27.44 -18.55 -29.92
C THR A 36 -27.14 -18.18 -28.49
N GLU A 37 -28.13 -18.41 -27.62
CA GLU A 37 -28.05 -18.27 -26.17
C GLU A 37 -26.88 -19.14 -25.65
N PRO A 38 -25.78 -18.57 -25.12
CA PRO A 38 -24.78 -19.40 -24.46
C PRO A 38 -25.38 -19.89 -23.14
N GLU A 39 -25.49 -21.22 -23.02
CA GLU A 39 -25.87 -21.89 -21.77
C GLU A 39 -25.10 -21.28 -20.59
N PRO A 40 -25.75 -21.07 -19.43
CA PRO A 40 -25.09 -20.46 -18.28
C PRO A 40 -23.99 -21.39 -17.77
N VAL A 41 -22.75 -21.05 -18.08
CA VAL A 41 -21.57 -21.60 -17.42
C VAL A 41 -21.76 -21.41 -15.92
N PRO A 42 -21.74 -22.48 -15.09
CA PRO A 42 -21.86 -22.32 -13.65
C PRO A 42 -20.66 -21.52 -13.16
N THR A 43 -20.92 -20.27 -12.78
CA THR A 43 -19.96 -19.44 -12.05
C THR A 43 -19.62 -20.20 -10.77
N PRO A 44 -18.34 -20.46 -10.43
CA PRO A 44 -18.03 -21.02 -9.13
C PRO A 44 -18.53 -20.00 -8.11
N ALA A 45 -19.54 -20.41 -7.34
CA ALA A 45 -20.12 -19.63 -6.28
C ALA A 45 -18.99 -19.07 -5.42
N ARG A 46 -18.81 -17.75 -5.46
CA ARG A 46 -17.97 -17.04 -4.51
C ARG A 46 -18.54 -17.39 -3.15
N ALA A 47 -17.85 -18.26 -2.42
CA ALA A 47 -18.28 -18.74 -1.12
C ALA A 47 -18.63 -17.52 -0.26
N THR A 48 -19.93 -17.34 -0.02
CA THR A 48 -20.44 -16.39 0.94
C THR A 48 -19.83 -16.80 2.26
N ARG A 49 -18.79 -16.08 2.70
CA ARG A 49 -18.17 -16.32 3.99
C ARG A 49 -19.25 -16.04 5.02
N VAL A 50 -19.82 -17.12 5.56
CA VAL A 50 -20.71 -17.10 6.71
C VAL A 50 -20.01 -16.26 7.77
N VAL A 51 -20.61 -15.13 8.12
CA VAL A 51 -20.18 -14.33 9.27
C VAL A 51 -20.48 -15.19 10.48
N THR A 52 -19.51 -16.00 10.89
CA THR A 52 -19.55 -16.70 12.17
C THR A 52 -19.60 -15.63 13.24
N LYS A 53 -20.76 -15.58 13.91
CA LYS A 53 -21.06 -14.79 15.11
C LYS A 53 -19.81 -14.68 15.99
N LEU A 54 -19.25 -13.47 16.08
CA LEU A 54 -18.11 -13.21 16.96
C LEU A 54 -18.54 -13.59 18.37
N LYS A 55 -17.85 -14.57 18.95
CA LYS A 55 -17.92 -14.89 20.38
C LYS A 55 -17.44 -13.66 21.14
N GLU A 56 -18.28 -13.14 22.03
CA GLU A 56 -17.94 -12.01 22.90
C GLU A 56 -16.64 -12.31 23.67
N PRO A 57 -15.65 -11.40 23.64
CA PRO A 57 -14.43 -11.60 24.40
C PRO A 57 -14.72 -11.35 25.88
N ILE A 58 -14.63 -12.42 26.67
CA ILE A 58 -14.46 -12.34 28.11
C ILE A 58 -13.11 -11.66 28.37
N GLY A 59 -13.15 -10.49 29.01
CA GLY A 59 -11.96 -9.74 29.42
C GLY A 59 -11.86 -8.33 28.85
N ALA A 60 -12.97 -7.59 28.74
CA ALA A 60 -12.91 -6.14 28.56
C ALA A 60 -12.64 -5.48 29.91
N SER A 61 -11.40 -5.02 30.13
CA SER A 61 -11.16 -3.95 31.09
C SER A 61 -11.90 -2.69 30.62
N ASP A 62 -12.52 -2.02 31.58
CA ASP A 62 -13.53 -0.97 31.47
C ASP A 62 -13.03 0.29 30.72
N VAL A 63 -13.07 0.24 29.39
CA VAL A 63 -13.00 1.42 28.51
C VAL A 63 -14.07 1.26 27.44
N GLY A 64 -15.31 1.64 27.79
CA GLY A 64 -16.36 1.99 26.83
C GLY A 64 -16.61 1.00 25.68
N GLY A 65 -17.00 -0.24 25.98
CA GLY A 65 -17.84 -1.15 25.17
C GLY A 65 -17.47 -1.49 23.71
N GLY A 66 -16.45 -0.87 23.12
CA GLY A 66 -16.08 -1.00 21.71
C GLY A 66 -14.76 -1.73 21.53
N ALA A 67 -14.52 -2.24 20.32
CA ALA A 67 -13.23 -2.79 19.97
C ALA A 67 -12.13 -1.72 20.14
N HIS A 68 -11.01 -2.07 20.78
CA HIS A 68 -9.94 -1.11 21.16
C HIS A 68 -9.48 -0.20 20.01
N TYR A 69 -9.49 -0.68 18.75
CA TYR A 69 -9.08 0.14 17.61
C TYR A 69 -9.97 1.37 17.37
N LEU A 70 -11.23 1.37 17.86
CA LEU A 70 -12.18 2.47 17.69
C LEU A 70 -11.80 3.72 18.51
N SER A 71 -10.89 3.60 19.48
CA SER A 71 -10.37 4.76 20.22
C SER A 71 -9.29 5.52 19.44
N PHE A 72 -8.78 4.98 18.33
CA PHE A 72 -7.73 5.61 17.52
C PHE A 72 -8.24 6.20 16.21
N VAL A 73 -7.59 7.28 15.76
CA VAL A 73 -7.84 7.91 14.46
C VAL A 73 -7.05 7.19 13.36
N ARG A 74 -7.70 6.89 12.24
CA ARG A 74 -7.04 6.26 11.08
C ARG A 74 -6.12 7.26 10.39
N LYS A 75 -4.86 6.85 10.19
CA LYS A 75 -3.86 7.56 9.38
C LYS A 75 -3.20 6.58 8.41
N GLU A 76 -2.97 7.03 7.17
CA GLU A 76 -2.22 6.25 6.18
C GLU A 76 -0.76 6.68 6.16
N THR A 77 0.16 5.71 6.21
CA THR A 77 1.61 5.92 6.25
C THR A 77 2.30 4.96 5.30
N ARG A 78 3.23 5.46 4.48
CA ARG A 78 4.08 4.62 3.64
C ARG A 78 5.31 4.23 4.43
N LEU A 79 5.55 2.93 4.55
CA LEU A 79 6.74 2.35 5.19
C LEU A 79 7.58 1.65 4.13
N ARG A 80 8.89 1.56 4.36
CA ARG A 80 9.76 0.74 3.53
C ARG A 80 9.49 -0.76 3.77
N GLY A 81 9.79 -1.59 2.78
CA GLY A 81 9.53 -3.04 2.86
C GLY A 81 10.25 -3.72 4.03
N ASP A 82 11.52 -3.35 4.26
CA ASP A 82 12.32 -3.82 5.40
C ASP A 82 11.69 -3.44 6.75
N GLN A 83 11.12 -2.24 6.86
CA GLN A 83 10.41 -1.80 8.06
C GLN A 83 9.14 -2.62 8.29
N MET A 84 8.37 -2.92 7.24
CA MET A 84 7.17 -3.76 7.35
C MET A 84 7.52 -5.17 7.83
N ASP A 85 8.53 -5.79 7.23
CA ASP A 85 8.98 -7.13 7.62
C ASP A 85 9.51 -7.16 9.06
N ALA A 86 10.30 -6.16 9.45
CA ALA A 86 10.84 -6.03 10.80
C ALA A 86 9.73 -5.85 11.84
N LEU A 87 8.72 -5.00 11.58
CA LEU A 87 7.59 -4.80 12.48
C LEU A 87 6.77 -6.09 12.63
N ALA A 88 6.45 -6.75 11.51
CA ALA A 88 5.69 -8.01 11.53
C ALA A 88 6.44 -9.12 12.28
N ALA A 89 7.74 -9.27 12.03
CA ALA A 89 8.59 -10.22 12.74
C ALA A 89 8.63 -9.94 14.25
N LYS A 90 8.79 -8.66 14.62
CA LYS A 90 8.86 -8.24 16.01
C LYS A 90 7.54 -8.44 16.74
N ALA A 91 6.42 -8.05 16.13
CA ALA A 91 5.08 -8.26 16.68
C ALA A 91 4.81 -9.76 16.90
N ARG A 92 5.16 -10.62 15.94
CA ARG A 92 5.04 -12.09 16.10
C ARG A 92 5.91 -12.60 17.24
N GLN A 93 7.16 -12.16 17.33
CA GLN A 93 8.07 -12.54 18.41
C GLN A 93 7.49 -12.17 19.77
N ILE A 94 7.03 -10.91 19.94
CA ILE A 94 6.46 -10.45 21.21
C ILE A 94 5.24 -11.28 21.56
N ASN A 95 4.28 -11.45 20.64
CA ASN A 95 3.07 -12.23 20.93
C ASN A 95 3.34 -13.70 21.27
N ARG A 96 4.39 -14.32 20.70
CA ARG A 96 4.78 -15.70 21.08
C ARG A 96 5.39 -15.76 22.48
N ASN A 97 6.10 -14.72 22.88
CA ASN A 97 6.78 -14.65 24.17
C ASN A 97 5.84 -14.21 25.30
N LYS A 98 4.71 -13.59 24.98
CA LYS A 98 3.66 -13.28 25.95
C LYS A 98 3.15 -14.58 26.57
N THR A 99 3.24 -14.69 27.88
CA THR A 99 2.69 -15.81 28.66
C THR A 99 1.22 -15.55 29.02
N ASP A 100 0.82 -14.29 29.00
CA ASP A 100 -0.50 -13.81 29.36
C ASP A 100 -1.39 -13.57 28.12
N GLY A 101 -2.68 -13.89 28.26
CA GLY A 101 -3.70 -13.73 27.21
C GLY A 101 -4.14 -12.28 26.96
N GLY A 102 -3.31 -11.28 27.31
CA GLY A 102 -3.64 -9.87 27.15
C GLY A 102 -3.74 -9.42 25.67
N GLU A 103 -3.92 -8.11 25.44
CA GLU A 103 -4.14 -7.53 24.11
C GLU A 103 -3.10 -7.99 23.07
N ARG A 104 -3.56 -8.34 21.87
CA ARG A 104 -2.70 -8.71 20.74
C ARG A 104 -1.88 -7.50 20.29
N ILE A 105 -0.56 -7.66 20.22
CA ILE A 105 0.35 -6.63 19.74
C ILE A 105 0.45 -6.71 18.22
N THR A 106 0.26 -5.58 17.53
CA THR A 106 0.34 -5.49 16.06
C THR A 106 1.33 -4.43 15.64
N ASP A 107 1.61 -4.35 14.34
CA ASP A 107 2.43 -3.31 13.73
C ASP A 107 1.93 -1.91 14.14
N ASN A 108 0.61 -1.69 14.12
CA ASN A 108 0.02 -0.42 14.60
C ASN A 108 0.34 -0.10 16.07
N THR A 109 0.46 -1.10 16.95
CA THR A 109 0.88 -0.86 18.35
C THR A 109 2.34 -0.44 18.41
N LEU A 110 3.20 -1.09 17.64
CA LEU A 110 4.62 -0.74 17.57
C LEU A 110 4.85 0.64 16.93
N ILE A 111 4.07 1.00 15.89
CA ILE A 111 4.12 2.32 15.25
C ILE A 111 3.70 3.41 16.24
N ARG A 112 2.63 3.20 17.01
CA ARG A 112 2.21 4.15 18.06
C ARG A 112 3.33 4.38 19.08
N ILE A 113 3.92 3.31 19.61
CA ILE A 113 5.06 3.40 20.54
C ILE A 113 6.25 4.13 19.90
N ALA A 114 6.57 3.85 18.63
CA ALA A 114 7.67 4.52 17.94
C ALA A 114 7.40 6.03 17.79
N VAL A 115 6.15 6.43 17.53
CA VAL A 115 5.75 7.85 17.49
C VAL A 115 5.91 8.49 18.87
N ASP A 116 5.45 7.83 19.94
CA ASP A 116 5.60 8.35 21.30
C ASP A 116 7.08 8.56 21.67
N LEU A 117 7.93 7.59 21.33
CA LEU A 117 9.38 7.67 21.54
C LEU A 117 10.04 8.77 20.72
N LEU A 118 9.58 9.01 19.49
CA LEU A 118 10.06 10.09 18.63
C LEU A 118 9.67 11.46 19.22
N LEU A 119 8.41 11.62 19.61
CA LEU A 119 7.90 12.87 20.18
C LEU A 119 8.55 13.20 21.53
N ALA A 120 8.84 12.20 22.35
CA ALA A 120 9.59 12.36 23.59
C ALA A 120 11.04 12.88 23.37
N ARG A 121 11.56 12.77 22.14
CA ARG A 121 12.89 13.24 21.74
C ARG A 121 12.82 14.36 20.71
N ALA A 122 11.67 15.01 20.55
CA ALA A 122 11.44 16.00 19.50
C ALA A 122 12.44 17.16 19.55
N ASP A 123 12.86 17.60 20.74
CA ASP A 123 13.85 18.68 20.92
C ASP A 123 15.23 18.33 20.36
N LYS A 124 15.51 17.05 20.13
CA LYS A 124 16.77 16.57 19.53
C LYS A 124 16.69 16.45 18.02
N LEU A 125 15.51 16.59 17.41
CA LEU A 125 15.35 16.47 15.96
C LEU A 125 16.05 17.63 15.26
N ALA A 126 17.08 17.30 14.49
CA ALA A 126 17.87 18.27 13.73
C ALA A 126 18.23 17.72 12.35
N GLY A 127 18.22 18.61 11.35
CA GLY A 127 18.53 18.29 9.95
C GLY A 127 17.36 18.50 8.99
N SER A 128 17.61 18.29 7.70
CA SER A 128 16.65 18.53 6.60
C SER A 128 16.34 17.29 5.78
N THR A 129 16.97 16.16 6.07
CA THR A 129 16.73 14.87 5.41
C THR A 129 16.28 13.81 6.41
N GLU A 130 15.60 12.75 5.93
CA GLU A 130 15.17 11.63 6.79
C GLU A 130 16.35 11.02 7.55
N ASP A 131 17.50 10.83 6.89
CA ASP A 131 18.67 10.22 7.50
C ASP A 131 19.29 11.12 8.58
N GLN A 132 19.34 12.43 8.36
CA GLN A 132 19.82 13.37 9.38
C GLN A 132 18.89 13.38 10.61
N LEU A 133 17.58 13.45 10.38
CA LEU A 133 16.58 13.41 11.44
C LEU A 133 16.66 12.10 12.23
N ARG A 134 16.78 10.96 11.54
CA ARG A 134 16.98 9.64 12.17
C ARG A 134 18.23 9.64 13.06
N ASN A 135 19.36 10.07 12.52
CA ASN A 135 20.64 10.07 13.24
C ASN A 135 20.60 10.96 14.50
N SER A 136 19.87 12.08 14.44
CA SER A 136 19.73 13.01 15.56
C SER A 136 19.01 12.44 16.79
N VAL A 137 18.19 11.39 16.62
CA VAL A 137 17.42 10.75 17.71
C VAL A 137 17.84 9.31 18.02
N SER A 138 18.74 8.75 17.21
CA SER A 138 19.24 7.37 17.37
C SER A 138 20.62 7.27 18.05
N SER A 139 21.27 8.41 18.34
CA SER A 139 22.59 8.46 18.99
C SER A 139 22.49 8.61 20.51
#